data_AF-A0AAE8U9I6-F1
#
_entry.id   AF-A0AAE8U9I6-F1
#
_cell.length_a   1.000
_cell.length_b   1.000
_cell.length_c   1.000
_cell.angle_alpha   90.00
_cell.angle_beta   90.00
_cell.angle_gamma   90.00
#
_symmetry.space_group_name_H-M   'P 1'
#
loop_
_entity.id
_entity.type
_entity.pdbx_description
1 polymer ?
#
loop_
_entity_poly.entity_id
_entity_poly.type
_entity_poly.pdbx_seq_one_letter_code
_entity_poly.pdbx_strand_id
1 'polypeptide(L)'
;MLREKLKQKIISEPTECMAYLTELVKSNRIYDGEVLAIIIDIIKNGPDQLTNTQWDVLLDKGLLPDLYVECDSCEDTIPWSEMYRAIFIARDHYCPFCRYIENKENTRLLD
;
A
#
# COMPACT_ATOMS: atom_id res chain seq x y z
N MET A 1 -1.05 -15.70 3.96
CA MET A 1 -2.21 -15.24 3.18
C MET A 1 -2.05 -13.82 2.68
N LEU A 2 -1.64 -12.86 3.53
CA LEU A 2 -1.46 -11.45 3.16
C LEU A 2 -0.60 -11.24 1.90
N ARG A 3 0.53 -11.94 1.81
CA ARG A 3 1.43 -11.89 0.65
C ARG A 3 0.75 -12.24 -0.68
N GLU A 4 -0.04 -13.31 -0.70
CA GLU A 4 -0.73 -13.73 -1.93
C GLU A 4 -1.87 -12.77 -2.27
N LYS A 5 -2.65 -12.32 -1.27
CA LYS A 5 -3.66 -11.28 -1.46
C LYS A 5 -3.05 -10.00 -2.06
N LEU A 6 -1.91 -9.57 -1.54
CA LEU A 6 -1.17 -8.41 -2.02
C LEU A 6 -0.74 -8.59 -3.48
N LYS A 7 -0.13 -9.73 -3.82
CA LYS A 7 0.26 -10.04 -5.20
C LYS A 7 -0.94 -9.98 -6.14
N GLN A 8 -2.05 -10.63 -5.78
CA GLN A 8 -3.29 -10.60 -6.57
C GLN A 8 -3.84 -9.19 -6.72
N LYS A 9 -3.81 -8.37 -5.66
CA LYS A 9 -4.24 -6.98 -5.69
C LYS A 9 -3.41 -6.12 -6.65
N ILE A 10 -2.08 -6.31 -6.66
CA ILE A 10 -1.18 -5.59 -7.58
C ILE A 10 -1.52 -5.95 -9.02
N ILE A 11 -1.83 -7.22 -9.30
CA ILE A 11 -2.19 -7.70 -10.64
C ILE A 11 -3.59 -7.21 -11.06
N SER A 12 -4.56 -7.17 -10.14
CA SER A 12 -5.94 -6.78 -10.45
C SER A 12 -6.13 -5.27 -10.54
N GLU A 13 -5.30 -4.49 -9.86
CA GLU A 13 -5.37 -3.02 -9.77
C GLU A 13 -4.01 -2.37 -10.11
N PRO A 14 -3.43 -2.64 -11.29
CA PRO A 14 -2.06 -2.22 -11.60
C PRO A 14 -1.93 -0.70 -11.67
N THR A 15 -2.95 0.00 -12.19
CA THR A 15 -2.95 1.46 -12.34
C THR A 15 -2.87 2.17 -10.99
N GLU A 16 -3.71 1.75 -10.04
CA GLU A 16 -3.79 2.30 -8.71
C GLU A 16 -2.55 1.94 -7.88
N CYS A 17 -2.05 0.71 -8.04
CA CYS A 17 -0.77 0.30 -7.46
C CYS A 17 0.39 1.18 -7.97
N MET A 18 0.50 1.39 -9.29
CA MET A 18 1.54 2.25 -9.87
C MET A 18 1.46 3.71 -9.38
N ALA A 19 0.25 4.23 -9.17
CA ALA A 19 0.05 5.55 -8.59
C ALA A 19 0.59 5.62 -7.15
N TYR A 20 0.26 4.62 -6.32
CA TYR A 20 0.77 4.51 -4.95
C TYR A 20 2.30 4.37 -4.92
N LEU A 21 2.87 3.49 -5.74
CA LEU A 21 4.32 3.32 -5.86
C LEU A 21 5.02 4.61 -6.30
N THR A 22 4.42 5.36 -7.22
CA THR A 22 4.93 6.67 -7.64
C THR A 22 4.96 7.66 -6.48
N GLU A 23 3.94 7.65 -5.62
CA GLU A 23 3.89 8.49 -4.42
C GLU A 23 4.99 8.13 -3.41
N LEU A 24 5.26 6.83 -3.21
CA LEU A 24 6.37 6.35 -2.37
C LEU A 24 7.72 6.82 -2.88
N VAL A 25 7.97 6.70 -4.19
CA VAL A 25 9.23 7.15 -4.81
C VAL A 25 9.38 8.66 -4.70
N LYS A 26 8.35 9.44 -5.05
CA LYS A 26 8.39 10.92 -4.95
C LYS A 26 8.61 11.42 -3.53
N SER A 27 8.14 10.65 -2.54
CA SER A 27 8.24 10.98 -1.13
C SER A 27 9.49 10.40 -0.45
N ASN A 28 10.44 9.83 -1.23
CA ASN A 28 11.66 9.19 -0.73
C ASN A 28 11.41 8.15 0.37
N ARG A 29 10.38 7.30 0.19
CA ARG A 29 10.02 6.24 1.13
C ARG A 29 10.71 4.90 0.86
N ILE A 30 11.43 4.79 -0.26
CA ILE A 30 12.17 3.59 -0.64
C ILE A 30 13.66 3.84 -0.48
N TYR A 31 14.31 3.11 0.43
CA TYR A 31 15.73 3.27 0.75
C TYR A 31 16.61 2.16 0.17
N ASP A 32 16.05 0.99 -0.06
CA ASP A 32 16.76 -0.14 -0.68
C ASP A 32 16.83 0.06 -2.20
N GLY A 33 18.04 0.05 -2.75
CA GLY A 33 18.27 0.30 -4.17
C GLY A 33 17.76 -0.81 -5.10
N GLU A 34 17.75 -2.06 -4.63
CA GLU A 34 17.20 -3.20 -5.38
C GLU A 34 15.67 -3.07 -5.47
N VAL A 35 15.02 -2.79 -4.33
CA VAL A 35 13.58 -2.52 -4.27
C VAL A 35 13.21 -1.33 -5.15
N LEU A 36 13.95 -0.23 -5.07
CA LEU A 36 13.70 0.97 -5.86
C LEU A 36 13.76 0.69 -7.37
N ALA A 37 14.74 -0.09 -7.82
CA ALA A 37 14.86 -0.47 -9.22
C ALA A 37 13.65 -1.27 -9.71
N ILE A 38 13.16 -2.22 -8.90
CA ILE A 38 11.96 -3.00 -9.21
C ILE A 38 10.71 -2.11 -9.25
N ILE A 39 10.53 -1.22 -8.27
CA ILE A 39 9.40 -0.29 -8.26
C ILE A 39 9.40 0.62 -9.51
N ILE A 40 10.57 1.13 -9.90
CA ILE A 40 10.70 1.93 -11.13
C ILE A 40 10.32 1.12 -12.37
N ASP A 41 10.69 -0.16 -12.42
CA ASP A 41 10.32 -1.04 -13.53
C ASP A 41 8.80 -1.25 -13.60
N ILE A 42 8.15 -1.52 -12.46
CA ILE A 42 6.68 -1.66 -12.38
C ILE A 42 5.99 -0.39 -12.86
N ILE A 43 6.44 0.80 -12.44
CA ILE A 43 5.84 2.08 -12.84
C ILE A 43 5.93 2.29 -14.36
N LYS A 44 6.99 1.78 -15.02
CA LYS A 44 7.23 1.97 -16.45
C LYS A 44 6.57 0.90 -17.32
N ASN A 45 6.64 -0.35 -16.87
CA ASN A 45 6.38 -1.53 -17.69
C ASN A 45 5.22 -2.39 -17.16
N GLY A 46 4.67 -2.05 -15.99
CA GLY A 46 3.67 -2.85 -15.30
C GLY A 46 4.25 -4.04 -14.52
N PRO A 47 3.44 -4.69 -13.67
CA PRO A 47 3.90 -5.80 -12.82
C PRO A 47 4.05 -7.14 -13.55
N ASP A 48 3.50 -7.28 -14.77
CA ASP A 48 3.41 -8.56 -15.48
C ASP A 48 4.77 -9.12 -15.91
N GLN A 49 5.79 -8.27 -16.04
CA GLN A 49 7.13 -8.66 -16.48
C GLN A 49 8.05 -9.08 -15.33
N LEU A 50 7.58 -8.98 -14.08
CA LEU A 50 8.41 -9.34 -12.93
C LEU A 50 8.66 -10.85 -12.88
N THR A 51 9.93 -11.21 -12.76
CA THR A 51 10.36 -12.56 -12.40
C THR A 51 9.90 -12.93 -10.99
N ASN A 52 9.86 -14.23 -10.68
CA ASN A 52 9.52 -14.70 -9.33
C ASN A 52 10.43 -14.08 -8.25
N THR A 53 11.73 -13.96 -8.52
CA THR A 53 12.67 -13.34 -7.57
C THR A 53 12.37 -11.85 -7.36
N GLN A 54 12.01 -11.12 -8.41
CA GLN A 54 11.62 -9.71 -8.26
C GLN A 54 10.31 -9.56 -7.50
N TRP A 55 9.35 -10.48 -7.71
CA TRP A 55 8.15 -10.55 -6.88
C TRP A 55 8.49 -10.76 -5.41
N ASP A 56 9.42 -11.67 -5.10
CA ASP A 56 9.82 -11.94 -3.72
C ASP A 56 10.46 -10.71 -3.08
N VAL A 57 11.36 -10.03 -3.78
CA VAL A 57 11.98 -8.78 -3.29
C VAL A 57 10.92 -7.68 -3.10
N LEU A 58 10.04 -7.46 -4.08
CA LEU A 58 8.99 -6.45 -4.00
C LEU A 58 8.08 -6.69 -2.79
N LEU A 59 7.60 -7.91 -2.61
CA LEU A 59 6.62 -8.23 -1.58
C LEU A 59 7.27 -8.23 -0.19
N ASP A 60 8.41 -8.91 -0.03
CA ASP A 60 8.95 -9.22 1.29
C ASP A 60 9.94 -8.16 1.81
N LYS A 61 10.58 -7.40 0.92
CA LYS A 61 11.47 -6.28 1.29
C LYS A 61 10.88 -4.90 0.96
N GLY A 62 10.02 -4.84 -0.06
CA GLY A 62 9.60 -3.59 -0.65
C GLY A 62 8.26 -3.06 -0.16
N LEU A 63 7.28 -3.93 0.07
CA LEU A 63 5.93 -3.55 0.46
C LEU A 63 5.60 -4.00 1.88
N LEU A 64 5.85 -5.27 2.20
CA LEU A 64 5.64 -5.75 3.55
C LEU A 64 6.89 -5.51 4.42
N PRO A 65 6.69 -5.20 5.71
CA PRO A 65 5.40 -5.00 6.40
C PRO A 65 4.91 -3.53 6.38
N ASP A 66 5.78 -2.58 6.02
CA ASP A 66 5.57 -1.18 6.41
C ASP A 66 4.93 -0.29 5.34
N LEU A 67 4.87 -0.78 4.09
CA LEU A 67 4.38 -0.05 2.92
C LEU A 67 3.13 -0.70 2.31
N TYR A 68 2.50 -1.60 3.05
CA TYR A 68 1.19 -2.17 2.75
C TYR A 68 0.55 -2.72 4.03
N VAL A 69 -0.67 -2.31 4.33
CA VAL A 69 -1.43 -2.76 5.50
C VAL A 69 -2.88 -3.10 5.13
N GLU A 70 -3.49 -4.05 5.83
CA GLU A 70 -4.94 -4.22 5.88
C GLU A 70 -5.53 -3.25 6.92
N CYS A 71 -6.84 -3.04 6.91
CA CYS A 71 -7.50 -2.17 7.88
C CYS A 71 -7.40 -2.77 9.29
N ASP A 72 -6.84 -2.04 10.26
CA ASP A 72 -6.68 -2.52 11.63
C ASP A 72 -8.02 -2.78 12.35
N SER A 73 -9.13 -2.23 11.85
CA SER A 73 -10.46 -2.36 12.46
C SER A 73 -11.34 -3.46 11.86
N CYS A 74 -11.36 -3.60 10.53
CA CYS A 74 -12.24 -4.55 9.84
C CYS A 74 -11.51 -5.62 9.03
N GLU A 75 -10.17 -5.60 9.03
CA GLU A 75 -9.31 -6.51 8.28
C GLU A 75 -9.49 -6.45 6.74
N ASP A 76 -10.31 -5.52 6.24
CA ASP A 76 -10.48 -5.30 4.80
C ASP A 76 -9.25 -4.63 4.19
N THR A 77 -9.05 -4.89 2.90
CA THR A 77 -8.05 -4.21 2.09
C THR A 77 -8.30 -2.70 2.03
N ILE A 78 -7.30 -1.91 2.38
CA ILE A 78 -7.32 -0.46 2.15
C ILE A 78 -7.14 -0.21 0.64
N PRO A 79 -7.97 0.63 0.00
CA PRO A 79 -7.76 1.03 -1.39
C PRO A 79 -6.36 1.64 -1.59
N TRP A 80 -5.70 1.35 -2.71
CA TRP A 80 -4.35 1.88 -3.00
C TRP A 80 -4.28 3.41 -2.88
N SER A 81 -5.32 4.11 -3.34
CA SER A 81 -5.43 5.57 -3.27
C SER A 81 -5.46 6.13 -1.83
N GLU A 82 -5.73 5.28 -0.84
CA GLU A 82 -5.83 5.64 0.58
C GLU A 82 -4.69 5.05 1.42
N MET A 83 -3.89 4.15 0.84
CA MET A 83 -2.80 3.45 1.52
C MET A 83 -1.74 4.43 2.05
N TYR A 84 -1.30 5.37 1.21
CA TYR A 84 -0.30 6.37 1.63
C TYR A 84 -0.80 7.23 2.79
N ARG A 85 -2.07 7.64 2.72
CA ARG A 85 -2.70 8.40 3.79
C ARG A 85 -2.77 7.59 5.08
N ALA A 86 -3.23 6.35 5.00
CA ALA A 86 -3.38 5.47 6.16
C ALA A 86 -2.04 5.22 6.88
N ILE A 87 -0.95 5.04 6.13
CA ILE A 87 0.39 4.75 6.69
C ILE A 87 1.12 6.02 7.13
N PHE A 88 1.12 7.09 6.33
CA PHE A 88 2.04 8.21 6.55
C PHE A 88 1.39 9.51 7.04
N ILE A 89 0.14 9.77 6.66
CA ILE A 89 -0.54 11.03 6.95
C ILE A 89 -1.40 10.90 8.20
N ALA A 90 -2.40 10.02 8.18
CA ALA A 90 -3.31 9.77 9.29
C ALA A 90 -2.66 8.85 10.33
N ARG A 91 -1.84 7.88 9.88
CA ARG A 91 -1.17 6.88 10.73
C ARG A 91 -2.16 6.08 11.60
N ASP A 92 -3.36 5.86 11.07
CA ASP A 92 -4.45 5.15 11.73
C ASP A 92 -4.63 3.73 11.17
N HIS A 93 -3.97 3.41 10.04
CA HIS A 93 -4.13 2.15 9.32
C HIS A 93 -5.60 1.76 9.08
N TYR A 94 -6.47 2.76 8.93
CA TYR A 94 -7.90 2.53 8.70
C TYR A 94 -8.25 2.69 7.23
N CYS A 95 -9.16 1.81 6.78
CA CYS A 95 -9.88 2.03 5.55
C CYS A 95 -10.76 3.30 5.68
N PRO A 96 -11.18 3.91 4.56
CA PRO A 96 -11.98 5.14 4.59
C PRO A 96 -13.27 5.03 5.41
N PHE A 97 -13.91 3.86 5.41
CA PHE A 97 -15.13 3.63 6.16
C PHE A 97 -14.88 3.60 7.67
N CYS A 98 -13.96 2.77 8.16
CA CYS A 98 -13.64 2.71 9.59
C CYS A 98 -13.13 4.06 10.11
N ARG A 99 -12.30 4.76 9.33
CA ARG A 99 -11.86 6.13 9.64
C ARG A 99 -13.04 7.10 9.78
N TYR A 100 -14.04 7.01 8.91
CA TYR A 100 -15.24 7.84 9.01
C TYR A 100 -16.04 7.56 10.28
N ILE A 101 -16.21 6.28 10.65
CA ILE A 101 -16.90 5.88 11.88
C ILE A 101 -16.16 6.41 13.11
N GLU A 102 -14.85 6.18 13.19
CA GLU A 102 -13.99 6.63 14.28
C GLU A 102 -14.08 8.16 14.48
N ASN A 103 -13.99 8.94 13.40
CA ASN A 103 -14.07 10.40 13.49
C ASN A 103 -15.45 10.88 13.96
N LYS A 104 -16.52 10.18 13.55
CA LYS A 104 -17.88 10.52 13.97
C LYS A 104 -18.13 10.20 15.45
N GLU A 105 -17.58 9.09 15.95
CA GLU A 105 -17.63 8.74 17.37
C GLU A 105 -16.84 9.75 18.21
N ASN A 106 -15.62 10.10 17.80
CA ASN A 106 -14.83 11.12 18.48
C ASN A 106 -15.50 12.49 18.51
N THR A 107 -16.21 12.89 17.45
CA THR A 107 -16.97 14.14 17.44
C THR A 107 -18.12 14.12 18.46
N ARG A 108 -18.82 12.99 18.62
CA ARG A 108 -19.93 12.85 19.59
C ARG A 108 -19.48 12.86 21.05
N LEU A 109 -18.22 12.53 21.33
CA LEU A 109 -17.66 12.56 22.69
C LEU A 109 -17.26 13.98 23.14
N LEU A 110 -17.26 14.95 22.20
CA LEU A 110 -16.93 16.35 22.46
C LEU A 110 -18.18 17.24 22.61
N ASP A 111 -19.37 16.70 22.34
CA ASP A 111 -20.69 17.32 22.53
C ASP A 111 -21.32 16.88 23.87
#